data_AF-A0A1W0A2E3-F1
#
_entry.id   AF-A0A1W0A2E3-F1
#
_cell.length_a   1.000
_cell.length_b   1.000
_cell.length_c   1.000
_cell.angle_alpha   90.00
_cell.angle_beta   90.00
_cell.angle_gamma   90.00
#
_symmetry.space_group_name_H-M   'P 1'
#
loop_
_entity.id
_entity.type
_entity.pdbx_description
1 polymer ?
#
loop_
_entity_poly.entity_id
_entity_poly.type
_entity_poly.pdbx_seq_one_letter_code
_entity_poly.pdbx_strand_id
1 'polypeptide(L)'
;MEEQLRECCGSSRWVRLMLDQRPFEGLEDMKKKAMEADAQLTREDWLEAFAAHPEVKNCKEDIGTKKKVISKWEAQEQSGAAQAEEKVLEELQ
;
A
#
# COMPACT_ATOMS: atom_id res chain seq x y z
N MET A 1 5.34 -13.80 5.28
CA MET A 1 5.84 -13.42 3.94
C MET A 1 4.72 -12.95 3.02
N GLU A 2 3.67 -13.74 2.78
CA GLU A 2 2.50 -13.24 2.02
C GLU A 2 1.86 -12.00 2.67
N GLU A 3 1.62 -12.07 3.98
CA GLU A 3 1.10 -10.94 4.77
C GLU A 3 2.01 -9.70 4.68
N GLN A 4 3.33 -9.88 4.77
CA GLN A 4 4.32 -8.79 4.64
C GLN A 4 4.37 -8.19 3.22
N LEU A 5 4.13 -8.99 2.18
CA LEU A 5 4.00 -8.50 0.82
C LEU A 5 2.66 -7.77 0.63
N ARG A 6 1.59 -8.22 1.30
CA ARG A 6 0.29 -7.55 1.32
C ARG A 6 0.32 -6.19 2.01
N GLU A 7 1.15 -6.04 3.05
CA GLU A 7 1.44 -4.75 3.69
C GLU A 7 2.19 -3.78 2.74
N CYS A 8 2.99 -4.31 1.80
CA CYS A 8 3.70 -3.50 0.80
C CYS A 8 2.81 -3.11 -0.39
N CYS A 9 1.90 -4.00 -0.80
CA CYS A 9 0.98 -3.75 -1.90
C CYS A 9 -0.33 -4.53 -1.68
N GLY A 10 -1.45 -3.81 -1.68
CA GLY A 10 -2.78 -4.38 -1.44
C GLY A 10 -3.28 -5.36 -2.50
N SER A 11 -2.68 -5.36 -3.70
CA SER A 11 -3.08 -6.21 -4.82
C SER A 11 -2.76 -7.69 -4.57
N SER A 12 -3.79 -8.52 -4.59
CA SER A 12 -3.66 -9.97 -4.43
C SER A 12 -2.86 -10.60 -5.57
N ARG A 13 -3.00 -10.07 -6.79
CA ARG A 13 -2.24 -10.53 -7.97
C ARG A 13 -0.75 -10.19 -7.83
N TRP A 14 -0.42 -8.97 -7.41
CA TRP A 14 0.97 -8.57 -7.18
C TRP A 14 1.65 -9.46 -6.15
N VAL A 15 0.99 -9.71 -5.01
CA VAL A 15 1.52 -10.57 -3.94
C VAL A 15 1.80 -11.98 -4.48
N ARG A 16 0.90 -12.55 -5.27
CA ARG A 16 1.10 -13.85 -5.90
C ARG A 16 2.30 -13.87 -6.85
N LEU A 17 2.41 -12.88 -7.73
CA LEU A 17 3.55 -12.75 -8.65
C LEU A 17 4.88 -12.62 -7.90
N MET A 18 4.91 -11.92 -6.77
CA MET A 18 6.11 -11.81 -5.94
C MET A 18 6.45 -13.12 -5.23
N LEU A 19 5.45 -13.87 -4.75
CA LEU A 19 5.68 -15.18 -4.13
C LEU A 19 6.21 -16.22 -5.13
N ASP A 20 5.76 -16.15 -6.38
CA ASP A 20 6.15 -17.06 -7.47
C ASP A 20 7.56 -16.76 -7.99
N GLN A 21 8.08 -15.54 -7.82
CA GLN A 21 9.42 -15.13 -8.27
C GLN A 21 10.56 -15.42 -7.27
N ARG A 22 10.25 -16.17 -6.21
CA ARG A 22 11.23 -16.58 -5.20
C ARG A 22 12.13 -17.71 -5.70
N PRO A 23 13.35 -17.86 -5.13
CA PRO A 23 13.96 -17.01 -4.10
C PRO A 23 14.42 -15.65 -4.66
N PHE A 24 14.65 -14.70 -3.76
CA PHE A 24 15.29 -13.42 -4.08
C PHE A 24 16.77 -13.49 -3.73
N GLU A 25 17.64 -13.08 -4.66
CA GLU A 25 19.09 -13.07 -4.42
C GLU A 25 19.55 -11.93 -3.50
N GLY A 26 18.71 -10.91 -3.36
CA GLY A 26 18.93 -9.75 -2.50
C GLY A 26 17.91 -8.65 -2.76
N LEU A 27 18.10 -7.48 -2.15
CA LEU A 27 17.17 -6.36 -2.26
C LEU A 27 17.00 -5.85 -3.70
N GLU A 28 18.08 -5.77 -4.47
CA GLU A 28 18.02 -5.27 -5.86
C GLU A 28 17.29 -6.25 -6.79
N ASP A 29 17.50 -7.56 -6.62
CA ASP A 29 16.73 -8.59 -7.32
C ASP A 29 15.24 -8.53 -6.96
N MET A 30 14.92 -8.36 -5.67
CA MET A 30 13.55 -8.19 -5.20
C MET A 30 12.87 -6.94 -5.82
N LYS A 31 13.56 -5.79 -5.87
CA LYS A 31 13.02 -4.56 -6.48
C LYS A 31 12.76 -4.74 -7.98
N LYS A 32 13.69 -5.37 -8.69
CA LYS A 32 13.53 -5.66 -10.12
C LYS A 32 12.31 -6.53 -10.37
N LYS A 33 12.16 -7.62 -9.61
CA LYS A 33 11.03 -8.56 -9.69
C LYS A 33 9.69 -7.90 -9.31
N ALA A 34 9.71 -6.92 -8.39
CA ALA A 34 8.55 -6.10 -8.08
C ALA A 34 8.13 -5.24 -9.28
N MET A 35 9.07 -4.57 -9.95
CA MET A 35 8.77 -3.79 -11.17
C MET A 35 8.21 -4.67 -12.30
N GLU A 36 8.72 -5.89 -12.44
CA GLU A 36 8.20 -6.88 -13.40
C GLU A 36 6.79 -7.36 -13.02
N ALA A 37 6.47 -7.45 -11.73
CA ALA A 37 5.11 -7.76 -11.25
C ALA A 37 4.15 -6.60 -11.51
N ASP A 38 4.57 -5.35 -11.25
CA ASP A 38 3.79 -4.13 -11.50
C ASP A 38 3.37 -4.02 -12.98
N ALA A 39 4.29 -4.34 -13.90
CA ALA A 39 4.03 -4.31 -15.33
C ALA A 39 2.98 -5.34 -15.80
N GLN A 40 2.64 -6.33 -14.97
CA GLN A 40 1.65 -7.37 -15.24
C GLN A 40 0.30 -7.11 -14.58
N LEU A 41 0.16 -6.01 -13.85
CA LEU A 41 -1.10 -5.64 -13.19
C LEU A 41 -2.07 -5.02 -14.17
N THR A 42 -3.32 -5.46 -14.07
CA THR A 42 -4.46 -4.86 -14.76
C THR A 42 -4.95 -3.62 -14.01
N ARG A 43 -5.89 -2.89 -14.61
CA ARG A 43 -6.56 -1.76 -13.94
C ARG A 43 -7.22 -2.21 -12.64
N GLU A 44 -7.86 -3.37 -12.65
CA GLU A 44 -8.58 -3.93 -11.51
C GLU A 44 -7.62 -4.27 -10.37
N ASP A 45 -6.44 -4.80 -10.69
CA ASP A 45 -5.40 -5.09 -9.70
C ASP A 45 -4.86 -3.82 -9.05
N TRP A 46 -4.70 -2.75 -9.83
CA TRP A 46 -4.31 -1.43 -9.31
C TRP A 46 -5.40 -0.82 -8.41
N LEU A 47 -6.67 -0.94 -8.79
CA LEU A 47 -7.78 -0.46 -7.97
C LEU A 47 -7.88 -1.23 -6.65
N GLU A 48 -7.62 -2.54 -6.65
CA GLU A 48 -7.51 -3.34 -5.42
C GLU A 48 -6.38 -2.82 -4.51
N ALA A 49 -5.20 -2.56 -5.09
CA ALA A 49 -4.07 -2.01 -4.33
C ALA A 49 -4.43 -0.67 -3.67
N PHE A 50 -5.06 0.25 -4.41
CA PHE A 50 -5.45 1.55 -3.88
C PHE A 50 -6.52 1.44 -2.79
N ALA A 51 -7.52 0.56 -2.96
CA ALA A 51 -8.60 0.35 -1.99
C ALA A 51 -8.11 -0.31 -0.67
N ALA A 52 -6.93 -0.93 -0.69
CA ALA A 52 -6.34 -1.49 0.52
C ALA A 52 -5.91 -0.38 1.49
N HIS A 53 -5.41 0.75 0.97
CA HIS A 53 -4.93 1.86 1.78
C HIS A 53 -6.07 2.63 2.45
N PRO A 54 -5.84 3.15 3.67
CA PRO A 54 -6.78 4.03 4.35
C PRO A 54 -6.83 5.41 3.68
N GLU A 55 -8.01 6.03 3.74
CA GLU A 55 -8.20 7.42 3.31
C GLU A 55 -7.40 8.38 4.19
N VAL A 56 -6.80 9.42 3.57
CA VAL A 56 -5.90 10.40 4.20
C VAL A 56 -6.50 11.07 5.44
N LYS A 57 -7.81 11.33 5.44
CA LYS A 57 -8.51 11.98 6.57
C LYS A 57 -8.62 11.06 7.78
N ASN A 58 -8.77 9.76 7.55
CA ASN A 58 -8.98 8.79 8.63
C ASN A 58 -7.67 8.31 9.23
N CYS A 59 -6.51 8.67 8.67
CA CYS A 59 -5.20 8.24 9.17
C CYS A 59 -4.88 8.64 10.61
N LYS A 60 -5.51 9.69 11.16
CA LYS A 60 -5.36 10.04 12.59
C LYS A 60 -6.36 9.31 13.50
N GLU A 61 -7.52 8.93 12.97
CA GLU A 61 -8.65 8.37 13.74
C GLU A 61 -8.64 6.83 13.74
N ASP A 62 -8.03 6.22 12.73
CA ASP A 62 -7.98 4.76 12.51
C ASP A 62 -6.71 4.09 13.08
N ILE A 63 -5.78 4.83 13.68
CA ILE A 63 -4.64 4.24 14.41
C ILE A 63 -5.17 3.54 15.67
N GLY A 64 -5.38 2.23 15.57
CA GLY A 64 -5.78 1.38 16.70
C GLY A 64 -7.29 1.31 16.99
N THR A 65 -8.15 1.85 16.10
CA THR A 65 -9.61 1.69 16.22
C THR A 65 -10.15 0.66 15.22
N LYS A 66 -11.33 0.10 15.52
CA LYS A 66 -11.84 -1.18 14.99
C LYS A 66 -12.24 -1.20 13.50
N LYS A 67 -11.96 -0.16 12.70
CA LYS A 67 -12.43 -0.09 11.30
C LYS A 67 -11.38 -0.39 10.22
N LYS A 68 -10.09 -0.13 10.45
CA LYS A 68 -8.95 -0.72 9.73
C LYS A 68 -7.70 -0.32 10.52
N VAL A 69 -6.93 -1.28 11.03
CA VAL A 69 -5.66 -0.96 11.70
C VAL A 69 -4.69 -0.48 10.62
N ILE A 70 -4.46 0.83 10.59
CA ILE A 70 -3.44 1.41 9.70
C ILE A 70 -2.08 1.07 10.28
N SER A 71 -1.18 0.54 9.45
CA SER A 71 0.17 0.25 9.90
C SER A 71 0.88 1.56 10.26
N LYS A 72 1.80 1.52 11.23
CA LYS A 72 2.64 2.68 11.59
C LYS A 72 3.40 3.24 10.38
N TRP A 73 3.70 2.37 9.41
CA TRP A 73 4.34 2.72 8.15
C TRP A 73 3.42 3.59 7.28
N GLU A 74 2.19 3.15 6.99
CA GLU A 74 1.23 3.93 6.19
C GLU A 74 0.92 5.30 6.82
N ALA A 75 0.78 5.36 8.14
CA ALA A 75 0.57 6.62 8.85
C ALA A 75 1.77 7.58 8.71
N GLN A 76 2.99 7.04 8.63
CA GLN A 76 4.20 7.83 8.41
C GLN A 76 4.28 8.35 6.97
N GLU A 77 3.91 7.54 5.97
CA GLU A 77 3.87 7.95 4.56
C GLU A 77 2.87 9.09 4.32
N GLN A 78 1.70 9.02 4.97
CA GLN A 78 0.66 10.03 4.81
C GLN A 78 0.78 11.22 5.79
N SER A 79 1.76 11.19 6.71
CA SER A 79 1.96 12.24 7.71
C SER A 79 2.21 13.63 7.11
N GLY A 80 2.82 13.70 5.91
CA GLY A 80 3.03 14.94 5.17
C GLY A 80 1.74 15.54 4.59
N ALA A 81 0.78 14.70 4.20
CA ALA A 81 -0.53 15.13 3.72
C ALA A 81 -1.48 15.50 4.88
N ALA A 82 -1.36 14.81 6.02
CA ALA A 82 -2.18 15.05 7.21
C ALA A 82 -1.87 16.36 7.97
N GLN A 83 -0.84 17.11 7.55
CA GLN A 83 -0.52 18.46 8.02
C GLN A 83 -1.02 19.56 7.07
N ALA A 84 -1.67 19.19 5.96
CA ALA A 84 -2.29 20.17 5.08
C ALA A 84 -3.43 20.91 5.81
N GLU A 85 -3.60 22.21 5.50
CA GLU A 85 -4.69 23.02 6.06
C GLU A 85 -6.06 22.36 5.78
N GLU A 86 -7.01 22.51 6.70
CA GLU A 86 -8.31 21.85 6.66
C GLU A 86 -9.08 22.06 5.35
N LYS A 87 -8.89 23.23 4.72
CA LYS A 87 -9.44 23.57 3.41
C LYS A 87 -8.88 22.71 2.26
N VAL A 88 -7.61 22.33 2.35
CA VAL A 88 -6.94 21.45 1.36
C VAL A 88 -7.35 20.00 1.57
N LEU A 89 -7.61 19.60 2.82
CA LEU A 89 -8.17 18.29 3.12
C LEU A 89 -9.60 18.16 2.57
N GLU A 90 -10.45 19.19 2.69
CA GLU A 90 -11.81 19.19 2.12
C GLU A 90 -11.85 18.93 0.60
N GLU A 91 -10.87 19.39 -0.17
CA GLU A 91 -10.82 19.23 -1.63
C GLU A 91 -10.40 17.81 -2.11
N LEU A 92 -9.91 16.94 -1.23
CA LEU A 92 -9.46 15.56 -1.55
C LEU A 92 -10.61 14.51 -1.52
N GLN A 93 -11.85 14.94 -1.75
CA GLN A 93 -13.05 14.08 -1.76
C GLN A 93 -13.20 13.29 -3.07
#